data_AF-A0A9P6K6L0-F1
#
_entry.id   AF-A0A9P6K6L0-F1
#
_cell.length_a   1.000
_cell.length_b   1.000
_cell.length_c   1.000
_cell.angle_alpha   90.00
_cell.angle_beta   90.00
_cell.angle_gamma   90.00
#
_symmetry.space_group_name_H-M   'P 1'
#
loop_
_entity.id
_entity.type
_entity.pdbx_description
1 polymer ?
#
loop_
_entity_poly.entity_id
_entity_poly.type
_entity_poly.pdbx_seq_one_letter_code
_entity_poly.pdbx_strand_id
1 'polypeptide(L)'
;MLVPASSLLLFYRSPTQQQLTENHTSWIPLFLQAPSDIQGIETGTGKCTPRHNKPELTLSIIVLISIIVSYLPQYYRIFQKKSSDGLSLWFLILGSLSTTSSFFNIFVLQWGVVRCCSVIGPGPCTESILGITQLAVQFVMFNLIFILYMIYFPPNKKISTFLRHQLLHCRLFCLPTRSFTWTLSILASKVLLGYFFVSTAITVILLAAVGRGDISHDDGGGGNTRSRAWLLVWAGLLGIIAAFLAMIQYIPQIIETYLRKSMGALSIPMMLIQTPGAILITVSLALHPGANWTTWISYAITALLQIILLGFCLFYAYQIRKRRALRKKEEEQQQQQQEPLLLTRR
;
A
#
# COMPACT_ATOMS: atom_id res chain seq x y z
N MET A 1 22.28 27.47 -41.55
CA MET A 1 23.41 27.84 -40.66
C MET A 1 23.52 26.76 -39.60
N LEU A 2 24.35 25.76 -39.90
CA LEU A 2 24.86 24.72 -39.01
C LEU A 2 26.26 25.17 -38.59
N VAL A 3 26.67 24.87 -37.34
CA VAL A 3 28.04 24.76 -36.77
C VAL A 3 27.99 25.03 -35.24
N PRO A 4 28.70 24.31 -34.36
CA PRO A 4 28.78 22.85 -34.23
C PRO A 4 28.77 22.36 -32.76
N ALA A 5 28.74 21.04 -32.57
CA ALA A 5 28.96 20.36 -31.31
C ALA A 5 30.46 20.30 -30.96
N SER A 6 30.91 20.99 -29.91
CA SER A 6 32.25 20.83 -29.30
C SER A 6 32.35 21.60 -27.97
N SER A 7 31.77 21.10 -26.88
CA SER A 7 32.09 21.53 -25.50
C SER A 7 31.47 20.57 -24.47
N LEU A 8 31.84 19.29 -24.52
CA LEU A 8 31.45 18.30 -23.51
C LEU A 8 32.50 17.19 -23.43
N LEU A 9 33.75 17.55 -23.14
CA LEU A 9 34.79 16.60 -22.78
C LEU A 9 35.77 17.29 -21.85
N LEU A 10 35.64 17.08 -20.54
CA LEU A 10 36.76 16.95 -19.60
C LEU A 10 36.20 16.50 -18.24
N PHE A 11 36.13 15.18 -18.05
CA PHE A 11 36.48 14.42 -16.83
C PHE A 11 35.95 12.97 -16.99
N TYR A 12 36.47 12.26 -17.99
CA TYR A 12 36.45 10.80 -18.04
C TYR A 12 37.81 10.32 -17.56
N ARG A 13 37.89 9.86 -16.31
CA ARG A 13 39.07 9.15 -15.79
C ARG A 13 38.71 7.67 -15.79
N SER A 14 39.41 6.90 -16.62
CA SER A 14 39.30 5.44 -16.68
C SER A 14 39.83 4.78 -15.42
N PRO A 15 39.43 3.52 -15.20
CA PRO A 15 40.40 2.49 -14.86
C PRO A 15 40.35 1.35 -15.89
N THR A 16 41.50 1.07 -16.48
CA THR A 16 41.80 -0.07 -17.35
C THR A 16 41.91 -1.38 -16.57
N GLN A 17 41.12 -2.37 -17.00
CA GLN A 17 41.39 -3.81 -17.19
C GLN A 17 42.29 -4.62 -16.23
N GLN A 18 41.69 -5.66 -15.63
CA GLN A 18 41.97 -7.13 -15.72
C GLN A 18 41.53 -7.77 -14.39
N GLN A 19 40.56 -8.71 -14.35
CA GLN A 19 40.72 -10.07 -14.85
C GLN A 19 39.34 -10.69 -15.15
N LEU A 20 39.16 -11.22 -16.36
CA LEU A 20 38.04 -12.08 -16.73
C LEU A 20 38.20 -13.45 -16.08
N THR A 21 37.20 -13.88 -15.32
CA THR A 21 36.78 -15.29 -15.28
C THR A 21 35.28 -15.32 -15.53
N GLU A 22 34.90 -15.57 -16.77
CA GLU A 22 33.55 -16.01 -17.12
C GLU A 22 33.31 -17.38 -16.50
N ASN A 23 32.24 -17.54 -15.71
CA ASN A 23 31.41 -18.74 -15.84
C ASN A 23 30.00 -18.56 -15.20
N HIS A 24 29.01 -18.36 -16.07
CA HIS A 24 27.63 -18.89 -16.00
C HIS A 24 26.77 -18.67 -14.72
N THR A 25 26.24 -17.45 -14.52
CA THR A 25 24.92 -17.22 -13.88
C THR A 25 24.21 -15.95 -14.41
N SER A 26 24.11 -15.78 -15.73
CA SER A 26 23.52 -14.57 -16.34
C SER A 26 22.20 -14.85 -17.06
N TRP A 27 21.09 -14.94 -16.33
CA TRP A 27 19.72 -14.81 -16.89
C TRP A 27 18.69 -14.23 -15.90
N ILE A 28 19.13 -13.57 -14.82
CA ILE A 28 18.19 -12.84 -13.96
C ILE A 28 17.92 -11.50 -14.64
N PRO A 29 16.69 -11.21 -15.10
CA PRO A 29 16.39 -9.95 -15.76
C PRO A 29 16.68 -8.75 -14.86
N LEU A 30 17.08 -7.62 -15.47
CA LEU A 30 17.53 -6.38 -14.80
C LEU A 30 16.53 -5.81 -13.76
N PHE A 31 15.26 -6.19 -13.85
CA PHE A 31 14.17 -5.83 -12.92
C PHE A 31 14.10 -6.73 -11.67
N LEU A 32 14.84 -7.83 -11.63
CA LEU A 32 15.08 -8.70 -10.46
C LEU A 32 16.40 -8.37 -9.75
N GLN A 33 17.15 -7.37 -10.23
CA GLN A 33 18.29 -6.83 -9.49
C GLN A 33 17.75 -6.09 -8.26
N ALA A 34 17.63 -6.82 -7.14
CA ALA A 34 17.41 -6.21 -5.84
C ALA A 34 18.44 -5.09 -5.68
N PRO A 35 18.05 -3.90 -5.20
CA PRO A 35 19.03 -2.85 -5.04
C PRO A 35 20.11 -3.33 -4.08
N SER A 36 21.37 -3.13 -4.50
CA SER A 36 22.55 -3.63 -3.79
C SER A 36 22.65 -3.11 -2.36
N ASP A 37 21.91 -2.06 -1.98
CA ASP A 37 22.02 -1.44 -0.67
C ASP A 37 20.64 -0.96 -0.17
N ILE A 38 19.77 -1.89 0.22
CA ILE A 38 18.61 -1.58 1.09
C ILE A 38 19.00 -1.97 2.51
N GLN A 39 19.40 -0.94 3.27
CA GLN A 39 19.64 -0.88 4.71
C GLN A 39 19.52 -2.21 5.47
N GLY A 40 20.66 -2.72 5.93
CA GLY A 40 20.71 -3.85 6.86
C GLY A 40 21.75 -4.86 6.42
N ILE A 41 22.94 -4.76 7.04
CA ILE A 41 24.14 -5.58 6.85
C ILE A 41 25.13 -4.94 5.85
N GLU A 42 26.12 -4.20 6.38
CA GLU A 42 27.46 -4.28 5.77
C GLU A 42 27.86 -5.76 5.80
N THR A 43 27.69 -6.46 4.68
CA THR A 43 28.21 -7.81 4.52
C THR A 43 29.72 -7.67 4.34
N GLY A 44 30.42 -7.56 5.47
CA GLY A 44 31.88 -7.48 5.50
C GLY A 44 32.48 -7.90 6.83
N THR A 45 31.80 -7.67 7.96
CA THR A 45 32.20 -8.20 9.26
C THR A 45 30.94 -8.50 10.07
N GLY A 46 30.83 -9.67 10.71
CA GLY A 46 29.65 -10.10 11.48
C GLY A 46 29.36 -9.31 12.77
N LYS A 47 29.47 -7.97 12.74
CA LYS A 47 29.26 -7.09 13.89
C LYS A 47 27.96 -6.32 13.71
N CYS A 48 26.99 -6.60 14.58
CA CYS A 48 25.76 -5.83 14.69
C CYS A 48 26.09 -4.48 15.36
N THR A 49 26.17 -3.39 14.60
CA THR A 49 26.41 -2.04 15.11
C THR A 49 25.11 -1.22 15.15
N PRO A 50 24.85 -0.48 16.24
CA PRO A 50 23.68 0.40 16.31
C PRO A 50 23.86 1.59 15.36
N ARG A 51 22.90 1.79 14.45
CA ARG A 51 22.90 2.92 13.51
C ARG A 51 22.00 4.04 14.02
N HIS A 52 22.61 5.12 14.50
CA HIS A 52 21.88 6.26 15.09
C HIS A 52 21.83 7.45 14.12
N ASN A 53 20.72 7.58 13.39
CA ASN A 53 20.47 8.69 12.46
C ASN A 53 19.23 9.49 12.91
N LYS A 54 19.47 10.55 13.69
CA LYS A 54 18.41 11.45 14.22
C LYS A 54 17.39 11.96 13.18
N PRO A 55 17.78 12.43 11.98
CA PRO A 55 16.81 12.94 11.01
C PRO A 55 15.94 11.82 10.41
N GLU A 56 16.51 10.64 10.14
CA GLU A 56 15.79 9.48 9.61
C GLU A 56 14.79 8.93 10.64
N LEU A 57 15.20 8.87 11.90
CA LEU A 57 14.35 8.50 13.03
C LEU A 57 13.16 9.48 13.17
N THR A 58 13.44 10.78 13.14
CA THR A 58 12.40 11.82 13.26
C THR A 58 11.39 11.72 12.12
N LEU A 59 11.86 11.60 10.88
CA LEU A 59 11.00 11.47 9.71
C LEU A 59 10.11 10.22 9.79
N SER A 60 10.69 9.09 10.19
CA SER A 60 9.97 7.82 10.32
C SER A 60 8.91 7.86 11.43
N ILE A 61 9.18 8.50 12.56
CA ILE A 61 8.18 8.71 13.63
C ILE A 61 7.02 9.58 13.12
N ILE A 62 7.31 10.67 12.41
CA ILE A 62 6.29 11.54 11.83
C ILE A 62 5.41 10.75 10.85
N VAL A 63 6.02 9.95 9.98
CA VAL A 63 5.29 9.10 9.03
C VAL A 63 4.44 8.05 9.75
N LEU A 64 4.96 7.42 10.80
CA LEU A 64 4.22 6.43 11.60
C LEU A 64 2.98 7.04 12.26
N ILE A 65 3.12 8.21 12.88
CA ILE A 65 1.98 8.95 13.47
C ILE A 65 0.97 9.32 12.38
N SER A 66 1.47 9.81 11.24
CA SER A 66 0.64 10.20 10.09
C SER A 66 -0.18 9.03 9.57
N ILE A 67 0.40 7.83 9.49
CA ILE A 67 -0.32 6.61 9.14
C ILE A 67 -1.47 6.42 10.12
N ILE A 68 -1.21 6.32 11.42
CA ILE A 68 -2.27 6.07 12.42
C ILE A 68 -3.40 7.10 12.32
N VAL A 69 -3.06 8.39 12.31
CA VAL A 69 -4.06 9.47 12.23
C VAL A 69 -4.86 9.40 10.93
N SER A 70 -4.25 8.99 9.82
CA SER A 70 -4.94 8.88 8.52
C SER A 70 -6.08 7.86 8.51
N TYR A 71 -5.99 6.77 9.30
CA TYR A 71 -7.01 5.72 9.35
C TYR A 71 -8.20 6.08 10.25
N LEU A 72 -8.00 6.96 11.24
CA LEU A 72 -9.03 7.32 12.22
C LEU A 72 -10.34 7.85 11.60
N PRO A 73 -10.33 8.79 10.62
CA PRO A 73 -11.56 9.29 10.00
C PRO A 73 -12.38 8.18 9.34
N GLN A 74 -11.71 7.18 8.78
CA GLN A 74 -12.36 6.05 8.13
C GLN A 74 -13.02 5.11 9.15
N TYR A 75 -12.33 4.81 10.25
CA TYR A 75 -12.94 4.06 11.36
C TYR A 75 -14.13 4.78 11.95
N TYR A 76 -13.97 6.08 12.25
CA TYR A 76 -15.04 6.90 12.81
C TYR A 76 -16.30 6.88 11.92
N ARG A 77 -16.12 7.01 10.60
CA ARG A 77 -17.24 6.95 9.64
C ARG A 77 -17.98 5.60 9.68
N ILE A 78 -17.25 4.49 9.78
CA ILE A 78 -17.87 3.15 9.85
C ILE A 78 -18.62 2.99 11.17
N PHE A 79 -18.02 3.37 12.31
CA PHE A 79 -18.64 3.26 13.63
C PHE A 79 -19.89 4.14 13.76
N GLN A 80 -19.83 5.39 13.26
CA GLN A 80 -20.98 6.30 13.31
C GLN A 80 -22.14 5.82 12.43
N LYS A 81 -21.85 5.35 11.21
CA LYS A 81 -22.91 4.89 10.30
C LYS A 81 -23.45 3.51 10.65
N LYS A 82 -22.68 2.70 11.40
CA LYS A 82 -22.95 1.26 11.64
C LYS A 82 -23.29 0.51 10.34
N SER A 83 -22.76 0.97 9.22
CA SER A 83 -22.99 0.44 7.89
C SER A 83 -21.76 0.72 7.02
N SER A 84 -21.38 -0.26 6.23
CA SER A 84 -20.30 -0.17 5.24
C SER A 84 -20.74 0.43 3.90
N ASP A 85 -21.87 1.14 3.87
CA ASP A 85 -22.42 1.73 2.66
C ASP A 85 -21.49 2.74 1.99
N GLY A 86 -21.26 2.48 0.71
CA GLY A 86 -20.45 3.30 -0.20
C GLY A 86 -18.96 2.94 -0.22
N LEU A 87 -18.50 1.96 0.57
CA LEU A 87 -17.15 1.42 0.45
C LEU A 87 -17.07 0.44 -0.72
N SER A 88 -16.04 0.62 -1.56
CA SER A 88 -15.76 -0.28 -2.68
C SER A 88 -15.07 -1.54 -2.18
N LEU A 89 -15.75 -2.68 -2.32
CA LEU A 89 -15.20 -3.98 -1.97
C LEU A 89 -13.90 -4.26 -2.74
N TRP A 90 -13.88 -3.97 -4.05
CA TRP A 90 -12.71 -4.19 -4.90
C TRP A 90 -11.47 -3.44 -4.39
N PHE A 91 -11.64 -2.19 -3.99
CA PHE A 91 -10.56 -1.39 -3.42
C PHE A 91 -10.01 -2.02 -2.13
N LEU A 92 -10.90 -2.50 -1.25
CA LEU A 92 -10.49 -3.11 0.02
C LEU A 92 -9.78 -4.46 -0.18
N ILE A 93 -10.22 -5.28 -1.14
CA ILE A 93 -9.58 -6.57 -1.42
C ILE A 93 -8.18 -6.37 -2.01
N LEU A 94 -8.08 -5.55 -3.06
CA LEU A 94 -6.82 -5.29 -3.75
C LEU A 94 -5.82 -4.59 -2.82
N GLY A 95 -6.29 -3.64 -2.00
CA GLY A 95 -5.45 -3.00 -0.99
C GLY A 95 -5.02 -3.93 0.13
N SER A 96 -5.87 -4.86 0.57
CA SER A 96 -5.50 -5.83 1.62
C SER A 96 -4.47 -6.83 1.11
N LEU A 97 -4.62 -7.32 -0.12
CA LEU A 97 -3.59 -8.16 -0.76
C LEU A 97 -2.28 -7.39 -0.94
N SER A 98 -2.34 -6.17 -1.49
CA SER A 98 -1.16 -5.32 -1.72
C SER A 98 -0.40 -5.03 -0.43
N THR A 99 -1.08 -4.58 0.62
CA THR A 99 -0.45 -4.28 1.92
C THR A 99 0.10 -5.52 2.61
N THR A 100 -0.54 -6.69 2.44
CA THR A 100 -0.01 -7.98 2.91
C THR A 100 1.29 -8.33 2.18
N SER A 101 1.32 -8.20 0.85
CA SER A 101 2.53 -8.43 0.06
C SER A 101 3.66 -7.46 0.43
N SER A 102 3.35 -6.17 0.63
CA SER A 102 4.32 -5.17 1.07
C SER A 102 4.90 -5.46 2.44
N PHE A 103 4.08 -5.92 3.39
CA PHE A 103 4.54 -6.30 4.72
C PHE A 103 5.52 -7.48 4.67
N PHE A 104 5.17 -8.56 3.97
CA PHE A 104 6.10 -9.70 3.85
C PHE A 104 7.35 -9.35 3.04
N ASN A 105 7.24 -8.50 2.01
CA ASN A 105 8.39 -8.03 1.24
C ASN A 105 9.42 -7.33 2.15
N ILE A 106 9.01 -6.32 2.91
CA ILE A 106 9.96 -5.61 3.79
C ILE A 106 10.46 -6.50 4.92
N PHE A 107 9.60 -7.36 5.48
CA PHE A 107 9.97 -8.25 6.57
C PHE A 107 11.07 -9.24 6.14
N VAL A 108 10.96 -9.79 4.93
CA VAL A 108 11.95 -10.70 4.36
C VAL A 108 13.26 -9.95 4.06
N LEU A 109 13.19 -8.77 3.44
CA LEU A 109 14.37 -7.97 3.10
C LEU A 109 15.15 -7.52 4.35
N GLN A 110 14.44 -7.17 5.42
CA GLN A 110 15.02 -6.61 6.65
C GLN A 110 15.29 -7.67 7.73
N TRP A 111 15.18 -8.95 7.40
CA TRP A 111 15.32 -10.04 8.37
C TRP A 111 16.68 -10.03 9.10
N GLY A 112 17.74 -9.59 8.42
CA GLY A 112 19.07 -9.43 9.02
C GLY A 112 19.08 -8.45 10.20
N VAL A 113 18.36 -7.33 10.07
CA VAL A 113 18.22 -6.32 11.14
C VAL A 113 17.44 -6.90 12.32
N VAL A 114 16.37 -7.64 12.05
CA VAL A 114 15.56 -8.32 13.07
C VAL A 114 16.39 -9.33 13.88
N ARG A 115 17.31 -10.07 13.23
CA ARG A 115 18.25 -10.95 13.95
C ARG A 115 19.22 -10.16 14.83
N CYS A 116 19.82 -9.09 14.31
CA CYS A 116 20.74 -8.24 15.08
C CYS A 116 20.08 -7.60 16.31
N CYS A 117 18.78 -7.34 16.26
CA CYS A 117 18.01 -6.84 17.41
C CYS A 117 18.04 -7.77 18.62
N SER A 118 18.19 -9.08 18.43
CA SER A 118 18.31 -10.03 19.55
C SER A 118 19.62 -9.86 20.33
N VAL A 119 20.63 -9.17 19.75
CA VAL A 119 21.97 -9.01 20.31
C VAL A 119 22.21 -7.60 20.86
N ILE A 120 21.75 -6.56 20.16
CA ILE A 120 22.04 -5.14 20.51
C ILE A 120 21.17 -4.63 21.68
N GLY A 121 20.06 -5.30 21.99
CA GLY A 121 19.10 -4.87 23.00
C GLY A 121 18.02 -3.91 22.47
N PRO A 122 16.96 -3.63 23.27
CA PRO A 122 15.70 -3.07 22.78
C PRO A 122 15.76 -1.60 22.34
N GLY A 123 16.57 -0.77 23.00
CA GLY A 123 16.64 0.67 22.70
C GLY A 123 17.14 0.96 21.28
N PRO A 124 18.39 0.62 20.94
CA PRO A 124 18.93 0.86 19.60
C PRO A 124 18.25 0.01 18.51
N CYS A 125 17.68 -1.15 18.89
CA CYS A 125 16.87 -1.96 17.98
C CYS A 125 15.63 -1.19 17.49
N THR A 126 14.97 -0.44 18.38
CA THR A 126 13.74 0.30 18.04
C THR A 126 13.97 1.30 16.90
N GLU A 127 15.14 1.95 16.87
CA GLU A 127 15.54 2.84 15.78
C GLU A 127 15.80 2.08 14.47
N SER A 128 16.31 0.85 14.57
CA SER A 128 16.71 0.02 13.43
C SER A 128 15.52 -0.68 12.74
N ILE A 129 14.45 -1.00 13.47
CA ILE A 129 13.27 -1.73 12.93
C ILE A 129 12.13 -0.81 12.49
N LEU A 130 12.38 0.50 12.44
CA LEU A 130 11.32 1.50 12.28
C LEU A 130 10.61 1.40 10.93
N GLY A 131 11.34 1.10 9.85
CA GLY A 131 10.77 0.86 8.52
C GLY A 131 9.85 -0.38 8.47
N ILE A 132 10.22 -1.46 9.15
CA ILE A 132 9.37 -2.66 9.28
C ILE A 132 8.10 -2.31 10.05
N THR A 133 8.25 -1.58 11.16
CA THR A 133 7.13 -1.15 12.02
C THR A 133 6.15 -0.28 11.24
N GLN A 134 6.64 0.63 10.40
CA GLN A 134 5.81 1.51 9.57
C GLN A 134 4.89 0.72 8.64
N LEU A 135 5.42 -0.25 7.89
CA LEU A 135 4.60 -1.06 6.98
C LEU A 135 3.75 -2.10 7.71
N ALA A 136 4.19 -2.59 8.87
CA ALA A 136 3.37 -3.45 9.73
C ALA A 136 2.12 -2.71 10.25
N VAL A 137 2.27 -1.47 10.72
CA VAL A 137 1.12 -0.65 11.15
C VAL A 137 0.19 -0.36 9.97
N GLN A 138 0.72 -0.05 8.79
CA GLN A 138 -0.08 0.13 7.57
C GLN A 138 -0.89 -1.13 7.25
N PHE A 139 -0.26 -2.31 7.28
CA PHE A 139 -0.91 -3.60 7.07
C PHE A 139 -2.04 -3.86 8.06
N VAL A 140 -1.77 -3.69 9.36
CA VAL A 140 -2.77 -3.90 10.42
C VAL A 140 -3.94 -2.95 10.24
N MET A 141 -3.68 -1.65 10.08
CA MET A 141 -4.72 -0.64 9.99
C MET A 141 -5.60 -0.83 8.74
N PHE A 142 -5.00 -1.15 7.60
CA PHE A 142 -5.79 -1.41 6.39
C PHE A 142 -6.66 -2.65 6.52
N ASN A 143 -6.13 -3.75 7.06
CA ASN A 143 -6.90 -4.98 7.26
C ASN A 143 -8.00 -4.82 8.32
N LEU A 144 -7.79 -3.96 9.34
CA LEU A 144 -8.84 -3.60 10.29
C LEU A 144 -10.03 -2.90 9.60
N ILE A 145 -9.80 -2.04 8.59
CA ILE A 145 -10.90 -1.50 7.78
C ILE A 145 -11.68 -2.63 7.10
N PHE A 146 -10.99 -3.61 6.52
CA PHE A 146 -11.64 -4.74 5.85
C PHE A 146 -12.45 -5.60 6.85
N ILE A 147 -11.92 -5.85 8.04
CA ILE A 147 -12.65 -6.56 9.11
C ILE A 147 -13.90 -5.78 9.52
N LEU A 148 -13.77 -4.47 9.76
CA LEU A 148 -14.91 -3.61 10.08
C LEU A 148 -15.93 -3.56 8.94
N TYR A 149 -15.48 -3.58 7.69
CA TYR A 149 -16.35 -3.68 6.52
C TYR A 149 -17.19 -4.97 6.53
N MET A 150 -16.59 -6.10 6.91
CA MET A 150 -17.30 -7.37 7.03
C MET A 150 -18.31 -7.38 8.18
N ILE A 151 -17.94 -6.82 9.34
CA ILE A 151 -18.81 -6.75 10.53
C ILE A 151 -20.03 -5.86 10.26
N TYR A 152 -19.82 -4.66 9.71
CA TYR A 152 -20.88 -3.68 9.46
C TYR A 152 -21.51 -3.81 8.06
N PHE A 153 -21.40 -4.98 7.43
CA PHE A 153 -21.98 -5.21 6.10
C PHE A 153 -23.51 -5.06 6.16
N PRO A 154 -24.10 -4.16 5.35
CA PRO A 154 -25.50 -3.79 5.44
C PRO A 154 -26.44 -4.98 5.18
N PRO A 155 -27.41 -5.28 6.08
CA PRO A 155 -28.23 -6.49 6.02
C PRO A 155 -29.14 -6.52 4.78
N ASN A 156 -29.66 -5.36 4.36
CA ASN A 156 -30.49 -5.21 3.16
C ASN A 156 -29.76 -5.56 1.86
N LYS A 157 -28.42 -5.56 1.83
CA LYS A 157 -27.62 -5.98 0.67
C LYS A 157 -27.19 -7.44 0.73
N LYS A 158 -27.46 -8.17 1.81
CA LYS A 158 -27.10 -9.60 1.93
C LYS A 158 -28.01 -10.50 1.09
N ILE A 159 -29.24 -10.05 0.83
CA ILE A 159 -30.28 -10.77 0.09
C ILE A 159 -30.44 -10.12 -1.29
N SER A 160 -30.55 -10.92 -2.35
CA SER A 160 -30.76 -10.43 -3.71
C SER A 160 -32.10 -9.69 -3.84
N THR A 161 -32.07 -8.42 -4.25
CA THR A 161 -33.26 -7.58 -4.49
C THR A 161 -34.15 -8.11 -5.61
N PHE A 162 -33.60 -8.95 -6.52
CA PHE A 162 -34.33 -9.55 -7.65
C PHE A 162 -35.55 -10.36 -7.19
N LEU A 163 -35.45 -10.98 -6.02
CA LEU A 163 -36.55 -11.75 -5.44
C LEU A 163 -37.67 -10.89 -4.84
N ARG A 164 -37.49 -9.57 -4.64
CA ARG A 164 -38.54 -8.73 -4.01
C ARG A 164 -39.74 -8.47 -4.93
N HIS A 165 -39.55 -8.50 -6.25
CA HIS A 165 -40.64 -8.32 -7.22
C HIS A 165 -41.23 -9.65 -7.72
N GLN A 166 -40.47 -10.75 -7.67
CA GLN A 166 -40.90 -12.05 -8.19
C GLN A 166 -41.49 -13.00 -7.12
N LEU A 167 -41.52 -12.58 -5.84
CA LEU A 167 -42.04 -13.37 -4.72
C LEU A 167 -43.58 -13.42 -4.61
N LEU A 168 -44.32 -12.73 -5.48
CA LEU A 168 -45.78 -12.85 -5.50
C LEU A 168 -46.25 -14.17 -6.17
N HIS A 169 -45.39 -14.89 -6.89
CA HIS A 169 -45.82 -16.00 -7.76
C HIS A 169 -45.13 -17.36 -7.60
N CYS A 170 -44.14 -17.56 -6.71
CA CYS A 170 -43.42 -18.83 -6.63
C CYS A 170 -43.55 -19.51 -5.25
N ARG A 171 -44.52 -20.42 -5.11
CA ARG A 171 -44.52 -21.48 -4.09
C ARG A 171 -43.78 -22.68 -4.68
N LEU A 172 -42.62 -23.03 -4.14
CA LEU A 172 -42.14 -24.40 -3.85
C LEU A 172 -40.63 -24.64 -4.07
N PHE A 173 -39.93 -23.89 -4.94
CA PHE A 173 -38.48 -24.15 -5.19
C PHE A 173 -37.66 -22.89 -5.52
N CYS A 174 -37.65 -21.90 -4.63
CA CYS A 174 -36.63 -20.83 -4.69
C CYS A 174 -35.70 -20.97 -3.50
N LEU A 175 -34.55 -21.63 -3.70
CA LEU A 175 -33.43 -21.53 -2.78
C LEU A 175 -33.09 -20.05 -2.60
N PRO A 176 -33.01 -19.51 -1.37
CA PRO A 176 -32.65 -18.10 -1.18
C PRO A 176 -31.22 -17.87 -1.70
N THR A 177 -31.11 -17.27 -2.88
CA THR A 177 -29.82 -16.97 -3.49
C THR A 177 -29.22 -15.75 -2.77
N ARG A 178 -28.07 -15.96 -2.10
CA ARG A 178 -27.28 -14.89 -1.49
C ARG A 178 -26.92 -13.85 -2.55
N SER A 179 -26.87 -12.57 -2.17
CA SER A 179 -26.48 -11.52 -3.11
C SER A 179 -25.04 -11.74 -3.63
N PHE A 180 -24.80 -11.38 -4.89
CA PHE A 180 -23.49 -11.51 -5.52
C PHE A 180 -22.39 -10.80 -4.71
N THR A 181 -22.66 -9.57 -4.24
CA THR A 181 -21.72 -8.77 -3.46
C THR A 181 -21.36 -9.40 -2.12
N TRP A 182 -22.34 -10.01 -1.44
CA TRP A 182 -22.10 -10.70 -0.16
C TRP A 182 -21.28 -11.99 -0.38
N THR A 183 -21.61 -12.76 -1.40
CA THR A 183 -20.85 -13.96 -1.78
C THR A 183 -19.40 -13.60 -2.14
N LEU A 184 -19.20 -12.52 -2.91
CA LEU A 184 -17.87 -12.01 -3.26
C LEU A 184 -17.09 -11.56 -2.02
N SER A 185 -17.76 -10.92 -1.04
CA SER A 185 -17.13 -10.49 0.21
C SER A 185 -16.66 -11.69 1.06
N ILE A 186 -17.46 -12.76 1.15
CA ILE A 186 -17.08 -14.00 1.83
C ILE A 186 -15.90 -14.67 1.12
N LEU A 187 -15.97 -14.79 -0.22
CA LEU A 187 -14.90 -15.37 -1.02
C LEU A 187 -13.59 -14.59 -0.81
N ALA A 188 -13.67 -13.26 -0.85
CA ALA A 188 -12.54 -12.39 -0.62
C ALA A 188 -11.91 -12.57 0.77
N SER A 189 -12.72 -12.67 1.82
CA SER A 189 -12.23 -12.94 3.18
C SER A 189 -11.48 -14.27 3.24
N LYS A 190 -11.94 -15.32 2.54
CA LYS A 190 -11.25 -16.61 2.48
C LYS A 190 -9.94 -16.52 1.69
N VAL A 191 -9.95 -15.83 0.56
CA VAL A 191 -8.75 -15.62 -0.27
C VAL A 191 -7.68 -14.85 0.49
N LEU A 192 -8.05 -13.75 1.16
CA LEU A 192 -7.14 -12.95 1.98
C LEU A 192 -6.53 -13.76 3.13
N LEU A 193 -7.36 -14.52 3.84
CA LEU A 193 -6.90 -15.36 4.93
C LEU A 193 -5.95 -16.46 4.43
N GLY A 194 -6.31 -17.14 3.34
CA GLY A 194 -5.45 -18.14 2.70
C GLY A 194 -4.13 -17.54 2.21
N TYR A 195 -4.18 -16.38 1.56
CA TYR A 195 -2.99 -15.67 1.09
C TYR A 195 -2.03 -15.31 2.22
N PHE A 196 -2.56 -14.83 3.36
CA PHE A 196 -1.78 -14.53 4.55
C PHE A 196 -1.07 -15.78 5.09
N PHE A 197 -1.80 -16.88 5.27
CA PHE A 197 -1.20 -18.12 5.78
C PHE A 197 -0.17 -18.73 4.83
N VAL A 198 -0.45 -18.76 3.53
CA VAL A 198 0.49 -19.27 2.52
C VAL A 198 1.74 -18.40 2.47
N SER A 199 1.59 -17.07 2.45
CA SER A 199 2.73 -16.13 2.45
C SER A 199 3.57 -16.28 3.72
N THR A 200 2.92 -16.47 4.88
CA THR A 200 3.60 -16.73 6.15
C THR A 200 4.38 -18.05 6.10
N ALA A 201 3.75 -19.13 5.65
CA ALA A 201 4.38 -20.45 5.57
C ALA A 201 5.61 -20.44 4.66
N ILE A 202 5.50 -19.87 3.45
CA ILE A 202 6.62 -19.75 2.52
C ILE A 202 7.75 -18.92 3.13
N THR A 203 7.40 -17.77 3.74
CA THR A 203 8.36 -16.88 4.39
C THR A 203 9.10 -17.60 5.52
N VAL A 204 8.39 -18.28 6.42
CA VAL A 204 9.00 -19.03 7.53
C VAL A 204 9.89 -20.16 7.02
N ILE A 205 9.46 -20.92 6.02
CA ILE A 205 10.26 -22.02 5.43
C ILE A 205 11.57 -21.48 4.85
N LEU A 206 11.51 -20.39 4.09
CA LEU A 206 12.70 -19.79 3.48
C LEU A 206 13.64 -19.19 4.54
N LEU A 207 13.10 -18.50 5.55
CA LEU A 207 13.89 -17.93 6.64
C LEU A 207 14.55 -19.01 7.52
N ALA A 208 13.84 -20.10 7.77
CA ALA A 208 14.38 -21.25 8.50
C ALA A 208 15.48 -21.97 7.71
N ALA A 209 15.31 -22.10 6.38
CA ALA A 209 16.32 -22.69 5.49
C ALA A 209 17.61 -21.84 5.44
N VAL A 210 17.49 -20.51 5.47
CA VAL A 210 18.64 -19.61 5.57
C VAL A 210 19.26 -19.65 6.97
N GLY A 211 18.45 -19.64 8.02
CA GLY A 211 18.93 -19.69 9.42
C GLY A 211 19.68 -20.96 9.80
N ARG A 212 19.27 -22.12 9.27
CA ARG A 212 20.02 -23.38 9.46
C ARG A 212 21.41 -23.36 8.83
N GLY A 213 21.62 -22.55 7.80
CA GLY A 213 22.90 -22.46 7.08
C GLY A 213 23.95 -21.59 7.77
N ASP A 214 23.56 -20.65 8.63
CA ASP A 214 24.48 -19.70 9.28
C ASP A 214 25.06 -20.22 10.62
N ILE A 215 24.55 -21.35 11.17
CA ILE A 215 24.98 -21.90 12.47
C ILE A 215 26.25 -22.77 12.34
N SER A 216 26.64 -23.16 11.12
CA SER A 216 27.87 -23.89 10.85
C SER A 216 29.06 -22.93 10.82
N HIS A 217 29.50 -22.51 12.00
CA HIS A 217 30.66 -21.66 12.19
C HIS A 217 31.95 -22.50 12.11
N ASP A 218 32.39 -22.87 10.90
CA ASP A 218 33.80 -22.92 10.54
C ASP A 218 34.00 -23.22 9.05
N ASP A 219 35.01 -22.55 8.50
CA ASP A 219 35.62 -22.70 7.17
C ASP A 219 34.84 -22.24 5.92
N GLY A 220 35.26 -21.08 5.41
CA GLY A 220 35.43 -20.85 3.97
C GLY A 220 34.24 -21.11 3.04
N GLY A 221 33.41 -20.08 2.83
CA GLY A 221 32.81 -19.84 1.51
C GLY A 221 31.83 -20.89 0.97
N GLY A 222 30.78 -21.21 1.70
CA GLY A 222 29.71 -22.10 1.19
C GLY A 222 28.33 -21.92 1.81
N GLY A 223 28.10 -20.86 2.60
CA GLY A 223 26.82 -20.60 3.26
C GLY A 223 25.68 -20.48 2.26
N ASN A 224 24.83 -21.52 2.21
CA ASN A 224 23.71 -21.80 1.29
C ASN A 224 23.26 -20.64 0.37
N THR A 225 24.10 -20.26 -0.61
CA THR A 225 23.87 -19.16 -1.57
C THR A 225 22.55 -19.34 -2.30
N ARG A 226 22.17 -20.60 -2.55
CA ARG A 226 20.89 -20.99 -3.15
C ARG A 226 19.70 -20.54 -2.30
N SER A 227 19.69 -20.79 -0.99
CA SER A 227 18.58 -20.37 -0.12
C SER A 227 18.46 -18.86 0.01
N ARG A 228 19.59 -18.14 0.05
CA ARG A 228 19.58 -16.67 0.02
C ARG A 228 19.03 -16.13 -1.32
N ALA A 229 19.38 -16.75 -2.44
CA ALA A 229 18.82 -16.40 -3.74
C ALA A 229 17.29 -16.61 -3.79
N TRP A 230 16.78 -17.74 -3.30
CA TRP A 230 15.34 -18.00 -3.23
C TRP A 230 14.59 -16.99 -2.34
N LEU A 231 15.20 -16.57 -1.24
CA LEU A 231 14.65 -15.54 -0.35
C LEU A 231 14.53 -14.18 -1.05
N LEU A 232 15.56 -13.78 -1.81
CA LEU A 232 15.54 -12.55 -2.60
C LEU A 232 14.50 -12.61 -3.74
N VAL A 233 14.40 -13.76 -4.43
CA VAL A 233 13.36 -13.98 -5.45
C VAL A 233 11.96 -13.87 -4.83
N TRP A 234 11.72 -14.51 -3.69
CA TRP A 234 10.45 -14.41 -2.97
C TRP A 234 10.11 -12.97 -2.58
N ALA A 235 11.08 -12.24 -2.01
CA ALA A 235 10.90 -10.82 -1.70
C ALA A 235 10.58 -10.00 -2.94
N GLY A 236 11.33 -10.18 -4.04
CA GLY A 236 11.09 -9.49 -5.31
C GLY A 236 9.69 -9.75 -5.87
N LEU A 237 9.23 -11.00 -5.84
CA LEU A 237 7.89 -11.38 -6.27
C LEU A 237 6.81 -10.71 -5.42
N LEU A 238 6.94 -10.71 -4.10
CA LEU A 238 6.01 -10.00 -3.20
C LEU A 238 5.98 -8.51 -3.48
N GLY A 239 7.12 -7.88 -3.76
CA GLY A 239 7.21 -6.47 -4.14
C GLY A 239 6.49 -6.16 -5.46
N ILE A 240 6.70 -6.99 -6.49
CA ILE A 240 6.03 -6.84 -7.80
C ILE A 240 4.51 -7.03 -7.65
N ILE A 241 4.08 -8.06 -6.91
CA ILE A 241 2.65 -8.31 -6.63
C ILE A 241 2.05 -7.11 -5.91
N ALA A 242 2.73 -6.58 -4.88
CA ALA A 242 2.26 -5.42 -4.14
C ALA A 242 2.05 -4.19 -5.04
N ALA A 243 3.04 -3.88 -5.88
CA ALA A 243 3.00 -2.74 -6.80
C ALA A 243 1.90 -2.90 -7.86
N PHE A 244 1.78 -4.09 -8.46
CA PHE A 244 0.77 -4.36 -9.48
C PHE A 244 -0.66 -4.28 -8.92
N LEU A 245 -0.88 -4.87 -7.74
CA LEU A 245 -2.16 -4.76 -7.04
C LEU A 245 -2.49 -3.33 -6.65
N ALA A 246 -1.51 -2.54 -6.22
CA ALA A 246 -1.70 -1.11 -5.93
C ALA A 246 -2.12 -0.34 -7.20
N MET A 247 -1.50 -0.61 -8.36
CA MET A 247 -1.92 0.01 -9.62
C MET A 247 -3.38 -0.35 -9.98
N ILE A 248 -3.74 -1.63 -9.90
CA ILE A 248 -5.12 -2.09 -10.14
C ILE A 248 -6.07 -1.58 -9.06
N GLN A 249 -5.61 -1.24 -7.87
CA GLN A 249 -6.43 -0.63 -6.83
C GLN A 249 -6.77 0.83 -7.16
N TYR A 250 -5.77 1.62 -7.58
CA TYR A 250 -5.95 3.05 -7.80
C TYR A 250 -6.60 3.38 -9.15
N ILE A 251 -6.27 2.67 -10.24
CA ILE A 251 -6.76 3.00 -11.60
C ILE A 251 -8.30 2.90 -11.72
N PRO A 252 -8.97 1.80 -11.34
CA PRO A 252 -10.42 1.69 -11.42
C PRO A 252 -11.12 2.71 -10.52
N GLN A 253 -10.52 3.06 -9.39
CA GLN A 253 -11.05 4.09 -8.50
C GLN A 253 -10.98 5.48 -9.16
N ILE A 254 -9.92 5.79 -9.90
CA ILE A 254 -9.80 7.02 -10.69
C ILE A 254 -10.86 7.03 -11.81
N ILE A 255 -10.98 5.95 -12.57
CA ILE A 255 -11.95 5.83 -13.67
C ILE A 255 -13.39 5.98 -13.15
N GLU A 256 -13.75 5.27 -12.09
CA GLU A 256 -15.09 5.34 -11.50
C GLU A 256 -15.38 6.73 -10.92
N THR A 257 -14.38 7.39 -10.33
CA THR A 257 -14.54 8.77 -9.84
C THR A 257 -14.79 9.73 -11.00
N TYR A 258 -14.09 9.58 -12.11
CA TYR A 258 -14.29 10.36 -13.33
C TYR A 258 -15.69 10.14 -13.94
N LEU A 259 -16.10 8.87 -14.07
CA LEU A 259 -17.38 8.49 -14.67
C LEU A 259 -18.58 8.89 -13.79
N ARG A 260 -18.53 8.61 -12.49
CA ARG A 260 -19.67 8.85 -11.57
C ARG A 260 -19.81 10.30 -11.12
N LYS A 261 -18.82 11.16 -11.41
CA LYS A 261 -18.74 12.58 -10.96
C LYS A 261 -19.04 12.76 -9.47
N SER A 262 -18.86 11.70 -8.69
CA SER A 262 -19.13 11.62 -7.27
C SER A 262 -18.03 10.81 -6.63
N MET A 263 -17.55 11.28 -5.50
CA MET A 263 -16.59 10.54 -4.71
C MET A 263 -17.36 9.41 -4.02
N GLY A 264 -16.88 8.18 -4.14
CA GLY A 264 -17.38 7.08 -3.31
C GLY A 264 -17.25 7.37 -1.80
N ALA A 265 -17.51 6.40 -0.93
CA ALA A 265 -17.31 6.61 0.51
C ALA A 265 -15.85 6.71 0.97
N LEU A 266 -14.89 6.76 0.04
CA LEU A 266 -13.47 6.84 0.35
C LEU A 266 -13.17 8.11 1.17
N SER A 267 -12.42 7.95 2.26
CA SER A 267 -12.07 9.04 3.17
C SER A 267 -11.06 9.98 2.50
N ILE A 268 -11.53 11.14 2.01
CA ILE A 268 -10.69 12.26 1.55
C ILE A 268 -9.66 12.65 2.64
N PRO A 269 -10.04 12.72 3.94
CA PRO A 269 -9.06 12.98 5.00
C PRO A 269 -7.92 11.95 5.08
N MET A 270 -8.23 10.68 4.85
CA MET A 270 -7.23 9.61 4.86
C MET A 270 -6.22 9.77 3.72
N MET A 271 -6.67 10.15 2.52
CA MET A 271 -5.79 10.41 1.38
C MET A 271 -4.94 11.68 1.59
N LEU A 272 -5.54 12.74 2.12
CA LEU A 272 -4.83 14.00 2.41
C LEU A 272 -3.65 13.83 3.36
N ILE A 273 -3.76 12.94 4.35
CA ILE A 273 -2.69 12.70 5.32
C ILE A 273 -1.65 11.70 4.76
N GLN A 274 -2.07 10.70 3.98
CA GLN A 274 -1.13 9.70 3.44
C GLN A 274 -0.29 10.22 2.27
N THR A 275 -0.84 11.05 1.39
CA THR A 275 -0.11 11.52 0.19
C THR A 275 1.20 12.25 0.53
N PRO A 276 1.26 13.17 1.51
CA PRO A 276 2.52 13.76 1.96
C PRO A 276 3.52 12.71 2.46
N GLY A 277 3.08 11.71 3.21
CA GLY A 277 3.94 10.62 3.68
C GLY A 277 4.55 9.80 2.55
N ALA A 278 3.77 9.47 1.52
CA ALA A 278 4.25 8.75 0.34
C ALA A 278 5.31 9.55 -0.44
N ILE A 279 5.13 10.88 -0.54
CA ILE A 279 6.13 11.78 -1.15
C ILE A 279 7.42 11.78 -0.32
N LEU A 280 7.31 11.95 1.01
CA LEU A 280 8.46 11.98 1.91
C LEU A 280 9.28 10.68 1.83
N ILE A 281 8.62 9.52 1.82
CA ILE A 281 9.29 8.22 1.67
C ILE A 281 10.02 8.15 0.32
N THR A 282 9.35 8.51 -0.77
CA THR A 282 9.95 8.48 -2.11
C THR A 282 11.18 9.38 -2.21
N VAL A 283 11.07 10.61 -1.71
CA VAL A 283 12.18 11.58 -1.69
C VAL A 283 13.32 11.08 -0.79
N SER A 284 13.00 10.52 0.37
CA SER A 284 14.02 9.98 1.28
C SER A 284 14.82 8.85 0.64
N LEU A 285 14.18 7.98 -0.16
CA LEU A 285 14.85 6.91 -0.89
C LEU A 285 15.66 7.44 -2.09
N ALA A 286 15.17 8.49 -2.76
CA ALA A 286 15.87 9.09 -3.89
C ALA A 286 17.13 9.88 -3.46
N LEU A 287 17.11 10.48 -2.27
CA LEU A 287 18.24 11.22 -1.71
C LEU A 287 19.25 10.33 -0.98
N HIS A 288 18.99 9.03 -0.84
CA HIS A 288 19.95 8.12 -0.22
C HIS A 288 21.23 8.03 -1.07
N PRO A 289 22.43 8.14 -0.45
CA PRO A 289 23.68 7.99 -1.17
C PRO A 289 23.78 6.57 -1.76
N GLY A 290 24.07 6.47 -3.06
CA GLY A 290 24.11 5.18 -3.78
C GLY A 290 22.75 4.66 -4.24
N ALA A 291 21.67 5.45 -4.14
CA ALA A 291 20.34 5.02 -4.57
C ALA A 291 20.25 4.78 -6.09
N ASN A 292 19.96 3.53 -6.46
CA ASN A 292 19.58 3.15 -7.82
C ASN A 292 18.16 3.64 -8.13
N TRP A 293 17.91 4.13 -9.34
CA TRP A 293 16.57 4.62 -9.75
C TRP A 293 15.46 3.56 -9.58
N THR A 294 15.82 2.28 -9.71
CA THR A 294 14.90 1.14 -9.52
C THR A 294 14.41 0.98 -8.08
N THR A 295 15.10 1.54 -7.07
CA THR A 295 14.72 1.41 -5.65
C THR A 295 13.50 2.25 -5.30
N TRP A 296 13.39 3.43 -5.89
CA TRP A 296 12.43 4.45 -5.51
C TRP A 296 11.35 4.67 -6.57
N ILE A 297 11.54 4.19 -7.81
CA ILE A 297 10.59 4.41 -8.91
C ILE A 297 9.20 3.83 -8.63
N SER A 298 9.11 2.67 -7.96
CA SER A 298 7.83 2.05 -7.59
C SER A 298 7.06 2.90 -6.56
N TYR A 299 7.79 3.49 -5.60
CA TYR A 299 7.23 4.43 -4.63
C TYR A 299 6.81 5.75 -5.31
N ALA A 300 7.61 6.25 -6.26
CA ALA A 300 7.30 7.45 -7.02
C ALA A 300 6.04 7.29 -7.89
N ILE A 301 5.88 6.17 -8.59
CA ILE A 301 4.67 5.87 -9.38
C ILE A 301 3.45 5.83 -8.44
N THR A 302 3.58 5.18 -7.29
CA THR A 302 2.49 5.10 -6.31
C THR A 302 2.13 6.49 -5.76
N ALA A 303 3.11 7.31 -5.40
CA ALA A 303 2.89 8.67 -4.93
C ALA A 303 2.22 9.53 -6.01
N LEU A 304 2.64 9.42 -7.27
CA LEU A 304 2.02 10.12 -8.39
C LEU A 304 0.55 9.73 -8.58
N LEU A 305 0.24 8.43 -8.58
CA LEU A 305 -1.14 7.94 -8.68
C LEU A 305 -2.00 8.44 -7.51
N GLN A 306 -1.46 8.48 -6.29
CA GLN A 306 -2.15 9.03 -5.13
C GLN A 306 -2.42 10.53 -5.27
N ILE A 307 -1.47 11.32 -5.77
CA ILE A 307 -1.63 12.76 -6.02
C ILE A 307 -2.74 13.00 -7.05
N ILE A 308 -2.73 12.26 -8.16
CA ILE A 308 -3.75 12.37 -9.21
C ILE A 308 -5.14 12.06 -8.64
N LEU A 309 -5.28 10.95 -7.91
CA LEU A 309 -6.55 10.56 -7.29
C LEU A 309 -7.02 11.61 -6.27
N LEU A 310 -6.11 12.12 -5.42
CA LEU A 310 -6.41 13.17 -4.46
C LEU A 310 -6.89 14.45 -5.17
N GLY A 311 -6.26 14.84 -6.27
CA GLY A 311 -6.67 15.97 -7.10
C GLY A 311 -8.11 15.81 -7.62
N PHE A 312 -8.44 14.64 -8.17
CA PHE A 312 -9.82 14.33 -8.58
C PHE A 312 -10.81 14.38 -7.42
N CYS A 313 -10.46 13.81 -6.27
CA CYS A 313 -11.30 13.87 -5.08
C CYS A 313 -11.55 15.31 -4.64
N LEU A 314 -10.50 16.14 -4.52
CA LEU A 314 -10.65 17.54 -4.12
C LEU A 314 -11.49 18.35 -5.12
N PHE A 315 -11.29 18.13 -6.42
CA PHE A 315 -12.06 18.79 -7.47
C PHE A 315 -13.56 18.47 -7.38
N TYR A 316 -13.93 17.19 -7.30
CA TYR A 316 -15.34 16.81 -7.17
C TYR A 316 -15.93 17.16 -5.81
N ALA A 317 -15.15 17.16 -4.73
CA ALA A 317 -15.58 17.65 -3.42
C ALA A 317 -15.99 19.12 -3.50
N TYR A 318 -15.15 19.93 -4.14
CA TYR A 318 -15.43 21.34 -4.36
C TYR A 318 -16.67 21.56 -5.22
N GLN A 319 -16.79 20.84 -6.34
CA GLN A 319 -17.95 20.92 -7.24
C GLN A 319 -19.27 20.55 -6.53
N ILE A 320 -19.28 19.49 -5.72
CA ILE A 320 -20.46 19.07 -4.96
C ILE A 320 -20.84 20.13 -3.92
N ARG A 321 -19.86 20.70 -3.21
CA ARG A 321 -20.10 21.80 -2.26
C ARG A 321 -20.69 23.02 -2.95
N LYS A 322 -20.13 23.41 -4.10
CA LYS A 322 -20.64 24.53 -4.91
C LYS A 322 -22.10 24.32 -5.33
N ARG A 323 -22.43 23.13 -5.87
CA ARG A 323 -23.81 22.80 -6.28
C ARG A 323 -24.79 22.77 -5.11
N ARG A 324 -24.36 22.28 -3.93
CA ARG A 324 -25.20 22.29 -2.72
C ARG A 324 -25.44 23.70 -2.20
N ALA A 325 -24.42 24.58 -2.25
CA ALA A 325 -24.58 25.98 -1.87
C ALA A 325 -25.53 26.72 -2.82
N LEU A 326 -25.46 26.46 -4.14
CA LEU A 326 -26.40 27.03 -5.12
C LEU A 326 -27.84 26.56 -4.87
N ARG A 327 -28.07 25.26 -4.67
CA ARG A 327 -29.42 24.75 -4.36
C ARG A 327 -30.01 25.32 -3.08
N LYS A 328 -29.19 25.48 -2.03
CA LYS A 328 -29.64 26.15 -0.79
C LYS A 328 -30.08 27.60 -1.05
N LYS A 329 -29.33 28.34 -1.89
CA LYS A 329 -29.71 29.70 -2.27
C LYS A 329 -31.02 29.73 -3.09
N GLU A 330 -31.21 28.77 -3.99
CA GLU A 330 -32.46 28.63 -4.75
C GLU A 330 -33.65 28.30 -3.83
N GLU A 331 -33.48 27.38 -2.87
CA GLU A 331 -34.48 27.04 -1.86
C GLU A 331 -34.82 28.24 -0.94
N GLU A 332 -33.81 29.00 -0.49
CA GLU A 332 -33.99 30.22 0.30
C GLU A 332 -34.73 31.32 -0.48
N GLN A 333 -34.42 31.51 -1.78
CA GLN A 333 -35.13 32.45 -2.66
C GLN A 333 -36.59 32.05 -2.88
N GLN A 334 -36.86 30.76 -3.10
CA GLN A 334 -38.24 30.26 -3.25
C GLN A 334 -39.06 30.48 -1.98
N GLN A 335 -38.48 30.21 -0.80
CA GLN A 335 -39.17 30.44 0.48
C GLN A 335 -39.51 31.91 0.70
N GLN A 336 -38.56 32.82 0.44
CA GLN A 336 -38.79 34.27 0.57
C GLN A 336 -39.90 34.79 -0.37
N GLN A 337 -40.04 34.21 -1.56
CA GLN A 337 -41.05 34.64 -2.51
C GLN A 337 -42.45 34.08 -2.19
N GLN A 338 -42.53 32.96 -1.48
CA GLN A 338 -43.79 32.29 -1.11
C GLN A 338 -44.42 32.85 0.18
N GLU A 339 -43.61 33.38 1.09
CA GLU A 339 -44.02 33.96 2.38
C GLU A 339 -45.03 35.14 2.25
N PRO A 340 -44.81 36.17 1.41
CA PRO A 340 -45.76 37.28 1.27
C PRO A 340 -47.10 36.84 0.65
N LEU A 341 -47.09 35.87 -0.27
CA LEU A 341 -48.30 35.32 -0.89
C LEU A 341 -49.19 34.57 0.11
N LEU A 342 -48.60 33.91 1.11
CA LEU A 342 -49.35 33.25 2.19
C LEU A 342 -49.96 34.27 3.16
N LEU A 343 -49.28 35.39 3.42
CA LEU A 343 -49.82 36.47 4.26
C LEU A 343 -50.96 37.24 3.61
N THR A 344 -51.04 37.30 2.27
CA THR A 344 -52.18 37.94 1.57
C THR A 344 -53.42 37.05 1.50
N ARG A 345 -53.29 35.75 1.83
CA ARG A 345 -54.36 34.75 1.73
C ARG A 345 -55.04 34.46 3.07
N ARG A 346 -54.49 34.97 4.17
CA ARG A 346 -55.14 35.07 5.48
C ARG A 346 -55.75 36.46 5.60
#